data_AF-A0A432HM19-F1
#
_entry.id   AF-A0A432HM19-F1
#
_cell.length_a   1.000
_cell.length_b   1.000
_cell.length_c   1.000
_cell.angle_alpha   90.00
_cell.angle_beta   90.00
_cell.angle_gamma   90.00
#
_symmetry.space_group_name_H-M   'P 1'
#
loop_
_entity.id
_entity.type
_entity.pdbx_description
1 polymer ?
#
loop_
_entity_poly.entity_id
_entity_poly.type
_entity_poly.pdbx_seq_one_letter_code
_entity_poly.pdbx_strand_id
1 'polypeptide(L)'
;MKYRIKRTLIGLLISVLGFSLVTFIGCTGKDMKVVTGTIEQTDDGLVLRTDTNEYTTAGADIAALVGKKVEVTGMITEGTAGKIFNIVGIRALKG
;
A
#
# COMPACT_ATOMS: atom_id res chain seq x y z
N MET A 1 -23.00 15.16 36.87
CA MET A 1 -22.18 13.93 36.74
C MET A 1 -21.97 13.60 35.26
N LYS A 2 -20.73 13.82 34.78
CA LYS A 2 -20.02 13.09 33.72
C LYS A 2 -20.61 13.11 32.28
N TYR A 3 -20.28 14.17 31.55
CA TYR A 3 -20.07 14.12 30.09
C TYR A 3 -18.93 13.13 29.75
N ARG A 4 -19.23 11.83 29.62
CA ARG A 4 -18.27 10.78 29.18
C ARG A 4 -18.65 10.10 27.86
N ILE A 5 -19.57 10.67 27.08
CA ILE A 5 -20.16 9.99 25.91
C ILE A 5 -19.62 10.52 24.55
N LYS A 6 -18.85 11.62 24.53
CA LYS A 6 -18.46 12.29 23.27
C LYS A 6 -17.23 11.72 22.54
N ARG A 7 -16.43 10.83 23.13
CA ARG A 7 -15.18 10.34 22.52
C ARG A 7 -15.33 9.00 21.77
N THR A 8 -16.28 8.17 22.18
CA THR A 8 -16.42 6.80 21.65
C THR A 8 -17.33 6.71 20.42
N LEU A 9 -18.28 7.65 20.26
CA LEU A 9 -19.17 7.73 19.10
C LEU A 9 -18.49 8.31 17.84
N ILE A 10 -17.50 9.19 18.01
CA ILE A 10 -16.75 9.79 16.90
C ILE A 10 -15.78 8.76 16.28
N GLY A 11 -15.16 7.90 17.11
CA GLY A 11 -14.29 6.83 16.62
C GLY A 11 -15.02 5.75 15.82
N LEU A 12 -16.31 5.51 16.10
CA LEU A 12 -17.12 4.50 15.43
C LEU A 12 -17.59 4.96 14.03
N LEU A 13 -17.86 6.26 13.84
CA LEU A 13 -18.26 6.84 12.55
C LEU A 13 -17.09 6.95 11.56
N ILE A 14 -15.87 7.16 12.06
CA ILE A 14 -14.65 7.20 11.24
C ILE A 14 -14.26 5.79 10.74
N SER A 15 -14.61 4.75 11.48
CA SER A 15 -14.32 3.35 11.12
C SER A 15 -15.10 2.88 9.87
N VAL A 16 -16.36 3.31 9.72
CA VAL A 16 -17.23 2.86 8.61
C VAL A 16 -16.93 3.60 7.30
N LEU A 17 -16.40 4.82 7.36
CA LEU A 17 -15.95 5.58 6.18
C LEU A 17 -14.57 5.14 5.64
N GLY A 18 -13.81 4.35 6.41
CA GLY A 18 -12.49 3.85 6.00
C GLY A 18 -12.51 2.54 5.21
N PHE A 19 -13.69 1.92 5.01
CA PHE A 19 -13.80 0.56 4.49
C PHE A 19 -14.47 0.44 3.10
N SER A 20 -14.72 1.55 2.40
CA SER A 20 -15.58 1.53 1.20
C SER A 20 -14.87 1.35 -0.14
N LEU A 21 -13.54 1.27 -0.22
CA LEU A 21 -12.93 1.25 -1.56
C LEU A 21 -11.57 0.58 -1.66
N VAL A 22 -11.53 -0.75 -1.56
CA VAL A 22 -10.49 -1.51 -2.28
C VAL A 22 -11.12 -2.75 -2.92
N THR A 23 -12.11 -2.55 -3.77
CA THR A 23 -12.43 -3.53 -4.82
C THR A 23 -11.67 -3.12 -6.08
N PHE A 24 -10.38 -3.47 -6.15
CA PHE A 24 -9.65 -3.39 -7.41
C PHE A 24 -9.69 -4.76 -8.11
N ILE A 25 -10.49 -4.80 -9.17
CA ILE A 25 -10.68 -5.92 -10.09
C ILE A 25 -9.39 -6.16 -10.88
N GLY A 26 -9.07 -7.43 -11.11
CA GLY A 26 -7.78 -7.89 -11.63
C GLY A 26 -7.49 -7.59 -13.10
N CYS A 27 -6.23 -7.84 -13.49
CA CYS A 27 -5.81 -7.95 -14.87
C CYS A 27 -5.13 -9.31 -15.12
N THR A 28 -5.68 -10.04 -16.08
CA THR A 28 -5.09 -11.24 -16.69
C THR A 28 -3.83 -10.84 -17.47
N GLY A 29 -2.68 -10.95 -16.83
CA GLY A 29 -1.36 -11.02 -17.43
C GLY A 29 -0.55 -11.96 -16.55
N LYS A 30 -0.06 -13.08 -17.09
CA LYS A 30 0.18 -14.33 -16.34
C LYS A 30 0.97 -14.20 -15.02
N ASP A 31 1.79 -13.17 -14.80
CA ASP A 31 2.50 -12.95 -13.54
C ASP A 31 2.48 -11.49 -13.04
N MET A 32 1.72 -10.61 -13.71
CA MET A 32 1.60 -9.21 -13.29
C MET A 32 0.57 -9.08 -12.18
N LYS A 33 1.00 -8.50 -11.07
CA LYS A 33 0.18 -8.16 -9.92
C LYS A 33 0.04 -6.65 -9.83
N VAL A 34 -1.19 -6.21 -9.56
CA VAL A 34 -1.46 -4.84 -9.16
C VAL A 34 -1.56 -4.85 -7.64
N VAL A 35 -0.72 -4.05 -6.98
CA VAL A 35 -0.66 -3.96 -5.53
C VAL A 35 -0.73 -2.50 -5.14
N THR A 36 -1.64 -2.21 -4.22
CA THR A 36 -1.79 -0.88 -3.63
C THR A 36 -1.19 -0.87 -2.24
N GLY A 37 -0.36 0.12 -1.96
CA GLY A 37 0.33 0.24 -0.68
C GLY A 37 0.92 1.63 -0.48
N THR A 38 1.69 1.78 0.59
CA THR A 38 2.43 3.00 0.89
C THR A 38 3.91 2.75 0.66
N ILE A 39 4.59 3.69 0.01
CA ILE A 39 6.05 3.62 -0.10
C ILE A 39 6.66 4.10 1.20
N GLU A 40 7.53 3.30 1.79
CA GLU A 40 8.30 3.64 2.97
C GLU A 40 9.79 3.50 2.68
N GLN A 41 10.59 4.34 3.33
CA GLN A 41 12.04 4.23 3.29
C GLN A 41 12.50 3.54 4.58
N THR A 42 13.22 2.43 4.43
CA THR A 42 13.87 1.68 5.50
C THR A 42 15.39 1.80 5.34
N ASP A 43 16.12 1.32 6.34
CA ASP A 43 17.59 1.30 6.31
C ASP A 43 18.15 0.44 5.15
N ASP A 44 17.36 -0.54 4.69
CA ASP A 44 17.71 -1.46 3.59
C ASP A 44 17.24 -0.97 2.20
N GLY A 45 16.49 0.15 2.12
CA GLY A 45 16.04 0.73 0.86
C GLY A 45 14.58 1.17 0.85
N LEU A 46 13.95 1.15 -0.33
CA LEU A 46 12.54 1.51 -0.49
C LEU A 46 11.66 0.26 -0.48
N VAL A 47 10.65 0.26 0.38
CA VAL A 47 9.69 -0.84 0.52
C VAL A 47 8.27 -0.37 0.21
N LEU A 48 7.48 -1.27 -0.39
CA LEU A 48 6.04 -1.12 -0.55
C LEU A 48 5.38 -1.87 0.60
N ARG A 49 4.87 -1.12 1.57
CA ARG A 49 4.08 -1.69 2.66
C ARG A 49 2.61 -1.73 2.26
N THR A 50 2.05 -2.93 2.31
CA THR A 50 0.61 -3.17 2.16
C THR A 50 0.00 -3.55 3.51
N ASP A 51 -1.32 -3.72 3.56
CA ASP A 51 -2.00 -4.09 4.81
C ASP A 51 -1.62 -5.50 5.32
N THR A 52 -1.07 -6.36 4.45
CA THR A 52 -0.82 -7.77 4.74
C THR A 52 0.62 -8.22 4.51
N ASN A 53 1.37 -7.53 3.66
CA ASN A 53 2.70 -7.91 3.24
C ASN A 53 3.57 -6.67 3.04
N GLU A 54 4.88 -6.85 3.18
CA GLU A 54 5.89 -5.87 2.81
C GLU A 54 6.70 -6.42 1.64
N TYR A 55 6.97 -5.57 0.66
CA TYR A 55 7.73 -5.93 -0.53
C TYR A 55 8.88 -4.97 -0.75
N THR A 56 10.09 -5.49 -0.97
CA THR A 56 11.20 -4.66 -1.42
C THR A 56 10.94 -4.22 -2.85
N THR A 57 11.07 -2.92 -3.12
CA THR A 57 10.79 -2.38 -4.45
C THR A 57 12.05 -2.39 -5.31
N ALA A 58 11.90 -2.79 -6.57
CA ALA A 58 12.99 -2.80 -7.55
C ALA A 58 12.50 -2.27 -8.91
N GLY A 59 13.42 -1.73 -9.70
CA GLY A 59 13.18 -1.38 -11.11
C GLY A 59 12.55 0.00 -11.38
N ALA A 60 12.10 0.73 -10.36
CA ALA A 60 11.56 2.07 -10.52
C ALA A 60 12.05 3.02 -9.42
N ASP A 61 12.35 4.27 -9.80
CA ASP A 61 12.67 5.32 -8.83
C ASP A 61 11.37 5.87 -8.22
N ILE A 62 11.14 5.53 -6.96
CA ILE A 62 9.94 5.90 -6.20
C ILE A 62 10.28 6.68 -4.92
N ALA A 63 11.51 7.17 -4.80
CA ALA A 63 11.95 7.91 -3.62
C ALA A 63 11.08 9.17 -3.37
N ALA A 64 10.62 9.81 -4.45
CA ALA A 64 9.72 10.97 -4.38
C ALA A 64 8.28 10.63 -3.90
N LEU A 65 7.96 9.33 -3.80
CA LEU A 65 6.65 8.82 -3.41
C LEU A 65 6.64 8.29 -1.97
N VAL A 66 7.75 8.41 -1.22
CA VAL A 66 7.81 8.03 0.19
C VAL A 66 6.72 8.74 0.99
N GLY A 67 5.98 7.97 1.80
CA GLY A 67 4.83 8.43 2.57
C GLY A 67 3.55 8.62 1.76
N LYS A 68 3.56 8.39 0.44
CA LYS A 68 2.37 8.44 -0.42
C LYS A 68 1.80 7.05 -0.65
N LYS A 69 0.47 6.99 -0.75
CA LYS A 69 -0.23 5.80 -1.22
C LYS A 69 -0.13 5.70 -2.73
N VAL A 70 0.31 4.55 -3.23
CA VAL A 70 0.53 4.30 -4.64
C VAL A 70 -0.10 2.97 -5.03
N GLU A 71 -0.54 2.89 -6.28
CA GLU A 71 -0.87 1.64 -6.94
C GLU A 71 0.30 1.30 -7.86
N VAL A 72 0.91 0.14 -7.64
CA VAL A 72 2.01 -0.35 -8.47
C VAL A 72 1.59 -1.62 -9.19
N THR A 73 1.98 -1.70 -10.45
CA THR A 73 1.78 -2.88 -11.30
C THR A 73 3.15 -3.46 -11.60
N GLY A 74 3.34 -4.75 -11.35
CA GLY A 74 4.63 -5.38 -11.50
C GLY A 74 4.61 -6.87 -11.21
N MET A 75 5.78 -7.49 -11.16
CA MET A 75 5.91 -8.91 -10.87
C MET A 75 6.49 -9.11 -9.48
N ILE A 76 5.94 -10.05 -8.72
CA ILE A 76 6.50 -10.45 -7.43
C ILE A 76 7.45 -11.61 -7.68
N THR A 77 8.69 -11.45 -7.24
CA THR A 77 9.73 -12.49 -7.31
C THR A 77 10.22 -12.79 -5.90
N GLU A 78 10.54 -14.04 -5.63
CA GLU A 78 11.18 -14.42 -4.36
C GLU A 78 12.69 -14.25 -4.51
N GLY A 79 13.25 -13.29 -3.79
CA GLY A 79 14.68 -13.08 -3.66
C GLY A 79 15.22 -13.69 -2.37
N THR A 80 16.55 -13.75 -2.26
CA THR A 80 17.25 -14.31 -1.10
C THR A 80 16.93 -13.58 0.22
N ALA A 81 16.54 -12.30 0.13
CA ALA A 81 16.19 -11.43 1.26
C ALA A 81 14.68 -11.29 1.50
N GLY A 82 13.82 -11.92 0.67
CA GLY A 82 12.37 -11.82 0.77
C GLY A 82 11.67 -11.58 -0.56
N LYS A 83 10.40 -11.13 -0.51
CA LYS A 83 9.61 -10.88 -1.72
C LYS A 83 9.98 -9.53 -2.33
N ILE A 84 10.46 -9.57 -3.57
CA ILE A 84 10.84 -8.39 -4.36
C ILE A 84 9.73 -8.08 -5.34
N PHE A 85 9.21 -6.86 -5.29
CA PHE A 85 8.23 -6.34 -6.24
C PHE A 85 8.93 -5.55 -7.33
N ASN A 86 8.99 -6.12 -8.53
CA ASN A 86 9.62 -5.51 -9.69
C ASN A 86 8.60 -4.64 -10.40
N ILE A 87 8.71 -3.33 -10.22
CA ILE A 87 7.68 -2.37 -10.62
C ILE A 87 7.80 -2.07 -12.11
N VAL A 88 6.70 -2.27 -12.84
CA VAL A 88 6.57 -1.98 -14.27
C VAL A 88 5.76 -0.68 -14.49
N GLY A 89 4.80 -0.40 -13.62
CA GLY A 89 3.98 0.81 -13.69
C GLY A 89 3.61 1.31 -12.31
N ILE A 90 3.55 2.63 -12.13
CA ILE A 90 3.22 3.28 -10.87
C ILE A 90 2.17 4.34 -11.12
N ARG A 91 1.17 4.36 -10.26
CA ARG A 91 0.16 5.42 -10.20
C ARG A 91 0.08 5.92 -8.77
N ALA A 92 0.48 7.17 -8.56
CA ALA A 92 0.25 7.84 -7.28
C ALA A 92 -1.26 8.02 -7.08
N LEU A 93 -1.77 7.53 -5.94
CA LEU A 93 -3.15 7.79 -5.55
C LEU A 93 -3.13 9.15 -4.84
N LYS A 94 -3.79 10.14 -5.44
CA LYS A 94 -4.00 11.43 -4.78
C LYS A 94 -4.91 11.18 -3.57
N GLY A 95 -4.36 11.38 -2.38
CA GLY A 95 -5.11 11.48 -1.13
C GLY A 95 -5.85 12.80 -1.01
#